data_AF-A0A917LYK0-F1
#
_entry.id   AF-A0A917LYK0-F1
#
_cell.length_a   1.000
_cell.length_b   1.000
_cell.length_c   1.000
_cell.angle_alpha   90.00
_cell.angle_beta   90.00
_cell.angle_gamma   90.00
#
_symmetry.space_group_name_H-M   'P 1'
#
loop_
_entity.id
_entity.type
_entity.pdbx_description
1 polymer ?
#
loop_
_entity_poly.entity_id
_entity_poly.type
_entity_poly.pdbx_seq_one_letter_code
_entity_poly.pdbx_strand_id
1 'polypeptide(L)'
;MPVKPCDAPNYWCTWAVQNYMYGHGLRSLDATLLEGDAGAQLARAAMTEKNVLGDAGWAKTFYPKVRGDLYLMLDDGWESGGMATFEVATAKFPSFTGDATERLRGLNHAVKTTGWRSAALWCRNPPDGDSGRRLEKLSDAAGIPYWKIDIGDPNFEMVQMRDEMRLPLRFEHVHGESAVNGDWHKDGRFGVQPWGSRRMVILRNTDVYRTYDVTSILSLPTTLDRLAEMLKGTQGHPEVKALLNVEDEVYVAAAMGCTMGVMRHPLTGLRPGDDADLFFNGPRQAKRRMDEVVRAVRWQRIAAPFSPGIGTVAIDDEILTDSWRFAKGQSWESDLIGAEVRQGAPARMARGMALPEVKAKGERPFAFATRFPNGAVAVAAQERTRVGEAWYMPECEVTLPVADAPGPYGVFGNFKSLTMVFEAPLHGKRVLAQDLAGDEAVDITGDVQVRGKVLHLPGEVLRRVGLRSATAGDLSSPGLVIALV
;
A
#
# COMPACT_ATOMS: atom_id res chain seq x y z
N MET A 1 -21.73 -2.99 -2.54
CA MET A 1 -20.57 -2.26 -1.96
C MET A 1 -21.02 -1.01 -1.22
N PRO A 2 -20.39 -0.62 -0.10
CA PRO A 2 -20.66 0.66 0.57
C PRO A 2 -20.31 1.87 -0.32
N VAL A 3 -21.18 2.88 -0.33
CA VAL A 3 -20.98 4.13 -1.09
C VAL A 3 -20.04 5.09 -0.36
N LYS A 4 -20.15 5.18 0.97
CA LYS A 4 -19.32 6.07 1.79
C LYS A 4 -17.84 5.67 1.62
N PRO A 5 -16.94 6.63 1.34
CA PRO A 5 -15.51 6.39 1.39
C PRO A 5 -15.08 5.83 2.76
N CYS A 6 -14.02 5.02 2.79
CA CYS A 6 -13.45 4.58 4.06
C CYS A 6 -12.82 5.79 4.80
N ASP A 7 -12.50 5.66 6.09
CA ASP A 7 -11.80 6.68 6.89
C ASP A 7 -10.34 6.26 7.22
N ALA A 8 -9.88 5.18 6.58
CA ALA A 8 -8.53 4.64 6.72
C ALA A 8 -7.48 5.65 6.21
N PRO A 9 -6.33 5.80 6.88
CA PRO A 9 -5.30 6.77 6.48
C PRO A 9 -4.45 6.26 5.31
N ASN A 10 -5.11 5.96 4.20
CA ASN A 10 -4.45 5.63 2.94
C ASN A 10 -4.16 6.92 2.16
N TYR A 11 -3.10 6.89 1.36
CA TYR A 11 -2.75 8.00 0.49
C TYR A 11 -2.20 7.50 -0.83
N TRP A 12 -2.22 8.40 -1.82
CA TRP A 12 -1.34 8.32 -2.97
C TRP A 12 -0.24 9.37 -2.82
N CYS A 13 1.00 8.93 -2.91
CA CYS A 13 2.22 9.71 -2.73
C CYS A 13 2.81 10.12 -4.09
N THR A 14 3.15 11.41 -4.21
CA THR A 14 3.65 11.99 -5.45
C THR A 14 5.09 11.60 -5.80
N TRP A 15 5.86 11.02 -4.87
CA TRP A 15 7.31 10.84 -5.03
C TRP A 15 7.71 10.07 -6.29
N ALA A 16 7.05 8.95 -6.60
CA ALA A 16 7.37 8.17 -7.80
C ALA A 16 7.04 8.94 -9.09
N VAL A 17 5.88 9.62 -9.15
CA VAL A 17 5.54 10.40 -10.36
C VAL A 17 6.43 11.64 -10.51
N GLN A 18 6.86 12.26 -9.41
CA GLN A 18 7.82 13.37 -9.43
C GLN A 18 9.12 12.94 -10.11
N ASN A 19 9.65 11.77 -9.73
CA ASN A 19 10.84 11.19 -10.35
C ASN A 19 10.63 10.85 -11.84
N TYR A 20 9.45 10.35 -12.18
CA TYR A 20 9.11 10.01 -13.57
C TYR A 20 9.04 11.23 -14.52
N MET A 21 8.80 12.45 -14.02
CA MET A 21 8.70 13.65 -14.86
C MET A 21 9.98 13.99 -15.63
N TYR A 22 11.15 13.68 -15.08
CA TYR A 22 12.40 13.91 -15.80
C TYR A 22 12.52 12.96 -16.99
N GLY A 23 12.91 13.49 -18.14
CA GLY A 23 12.99 12.72 -19.39
C GLY A 23 11.77 12.89 -20.30
N HIS A 24 10.68 13.51 -19.83
CA HIS A 24 9.48 13.71 -20.64
C HIS A 24 9.78 14.51 -21.91
N GLY A 25 9.56 13.88 -23.07
CA GLY A 25 9.77 14.51 -24.38
C GLY A 25 11.24 14.82 -24.73
N LEU A 26 12.21 14.31 -23.96
CA LEU A 26 13.63 14.41 -24.32
C LEU A 26 13.96 13.45 -25.47
N ARG A 27 14.98 13.79 -26.26
CA ARG A 27 15.50 12.91 -27.33
C ARG A 27 16.25 11.70 -26.78
N SER A 28 16.86 11.84 -25.61
CA SER A 28 17.61 10.81 -24.90
C SER A 28 17.52 11.06 -23.40
N LEU A 29 17.61 10.00 -22.61
CA LEU A 29 17.59 10.03 -21.14
C LEU A 29 18.85 9.33 -20.61
N ASP A 30 19.60 10.00 -19.75
CA ASP A 30 20.62 9.36 -18.93
C ASP A 30 19.99 8.91 -17.60
N ALA A 31 19.78 7.61 -17.45
CA ALA A 31 19.15 7.03 -16.27
C ALA A 31 19.99 7.24 -14.99
N THR A 32 21.30 7.50 -15.09
CA THR A 32 22.15 7.72 -13.91
C THR A 32 21.86 9.05 -13.22
N LEU A 33 21.29 10.04 -13.93
CA LEU A 33 20.85 11.30 -13.33
C LEU A 33 19.61 11.14 -12.45
N LEU A 34 18.90 10.02 -12.58
CA LEU A 34 17.75 9.69 -11.72
C LEU A 34 18.20 9.09 -10.38
N GLU A 35 19.46 8.70 -10.24
CA GLU A 35 20.01 8.03 -9.05
C GLU A 35 20.49 9.07 -8.02
N GLY A 36 20.32 8.76 -6.73
CA GLY A 36 20.83 9.57 -5.61
C GLY A 36 20.31 11.02 -5.54
N ASP A 37 21.16 11.93 -5.05
CA ASP A 37 20.79 13.32 -4.75
C ASP A 37 20.36 14.12 -5.99
N ALA A 38 20.97 13.83 -7.15
CA ALA A 38 20.61 14.48 -8.42
C ALA A 38 19.16 14.14 -8.80
N GLY A 39 18.79 12.86 -8.70
CA GLY A 39 17.40 12.41 -8.93
C GLY A 39 16.43 13.08 -7.98
N ALA A 40 16.77 13.16 -6.69
CA ALA A 40 15.94 13.82 -5.69
C ALA A 40 15.72 15.32 -6.00
N GLN A 41 16.73 16.04 -6.51
CA GLN A 41 16.55 17.44 -6.94
C GLN A 41 15.61 17.57 -8.15
N LEU A 42 15.71 16.68 -9.14
CA LEU A 42 14.81 16.64 -10.29
C LEU A 42 13.37 16.36 -9.85
N ALA A 43 13.17 15.42 -8.94
CA ALA A 43 11.87 15.11 -8.36
C ALA A 43 11.26 16.30 -7.60
N ARG A 44 12.05 17.02 -6.79
CA ARG A 44 11.60 18.25 -6.12
C ARG A 44 11.22 19.33 -7.13
N ALA A 45 11.95 19.47 -8.23
CA ALA A 45 11.66 20.44 -9.28
C ALA A 45 10.34 20.12 -10.01
N ALA A 46 9.98 18.85 -10.11
CA ALA A 46 8.72 18.40 -10.70
C ALA A 46 7.47 18.71 -9.85
N MET A 47 7.63 18.95 -8.55
CA MET A 47 6.54 19.35 -7.65
C MET A 47 6.12 20.80 -7.92
N THR A 48 5.16 21.00 -8.83
CA THR A 48 4.67 22.32 -9.23
C THR A 48 3.15 22.36 -9.32
N GLU A 49 2.55 23.54 -9.18
CA GLU A 49 1.11 23.72 -9.32
C GLU A 49 0.58 23.21 -10.66
N LYS A 50 1.31 23.42 -11.75
CA LYS A 50 0.92 22.91 -13.07
C LYS A 50 0.84 21.38 -13.09
N ASN A 51 1.83 20.69 -12.53
CA ASN A 51 1.87 19.24 -12.55
C ASN A 51 0.84 18.62 -11.58
N VAL A 52 0.60 19.26 -10.43
CA VAL A 52 -0.35 18.75 -9.43
C VAL A 52 -1.79 19.12 -9.80
N LEU A 53 -2.06 20.38 -10.11
CA LEU A 53 -3.40 20.99 -10.20
C LEU A 53 -3.80 21.50 -11.59
N GLY A 54 -2.86 21.53 -12.56
CA GLY A 54 -3.15 21.88 -13.96
C GLY A 54 -4.20 20.94 -14.57
N ASP A 55 -4.67 21.22 -15.79
CA ASP A 55 -5.80 20.48 -16.38
C ASP A 55 -5.51 18.99 -16.63
N ALA A 56 -4.27 18.67 -17.00
CA ALA A 56 -3.75 17.30 -17.04
C ALA A 56 -3.00 16.91 -15.75
N GLY A 57 -3.18 17.68 -14.67
CA GLY A 57 -2.47 17.51 -13.41
C GLY A 57 -2.87 16.24 -12.68
N TRP A 58 -1.97 15.75 -11.84
CA TRP A 58 -2.12 14.47 -11.14
C TRP A 58 -3.38 14.41 -10.27
N ALA A 59 -3.69 15.51 -9.56
CA ALA A 59 -4.86 15.56 -8.69
C ALA A 59 -6.19 15.42 -9.48
N LYS A 60 -6.23 15.95 -10.71
CA LYS A 60 -7.42 15.86 -11.57
C LYS A 60 -7.56 14.53 -12.29
N THR A 61 -6.45 13.87 -12.62
CA THR A 61 -6.43 12.74 -13.56
C THR A 61 -6.24 11.37 -12.89
N PHE A 62 -5.62 11.29 -11.71
CA PHE A 62 -5.29 9.99 -11.10
C PHE A 62 -6.41 9.49 -10.19
N TYR A 63 -6.60 8.16 -10.20
CA TYR A 63 -7.54 7.41 -9.35
C TYR A 63 -8.96 7.98 -9.24
N PRO A 64 -9.63 8.36 -10.34
CA PRO A 64 -10.93 9.05 -10.27
C PRO A 64 -12.02 8.25 -9.51
N LYS A 65 -11.94 6.91 -9.50
CA LYS A 65 -12.90 6.04 -8.80
C LYS A 65 -12.74 6.02 -7.27
N VAL A 66 -11.55 6.30 -6.74
CA VAL A 66 -11.20 6.07 -5.31
C VAL A 66 -10.41 7.20 -4.66
N ARG A 67 -10.09 8.29 -5.36
CA ARG A 67 -9.36 9.43 -4.77
C ARG A 67 -10.07 10.03 -3.56
N GLY A 68 -11.40 9.92 -3.46
CA GLY A 68 -12.15 10.34 -2.27
C GLY A 68 -11.86 9.50 -1.01
N ASP A 69 -11.28 8.31 -1.16
CA ASP A 69 -10.83 7.44 -0.08
C ASP A 69 -9.34 7.64 0.27
N LEU A 70 -8.63 8.48 -0.49
CA LEU A 70 -7.18 8.67 -0.37
C LEU A 70 -6.87 10.11 -0.03
N TYR A 71 -5.82 10.32 0.78
CA TYR A 71 -5.14 11.61 0.80
C TYR A 71 -4.27 11.76 -0.45
N LEU A 72 -4.13 13.00 -0.93
CA LEU A 72 -3.08 13.37 -1.87
C LEU A 72 -1.85 13.76 -1.05
N MET A 73 -0.89 12.84 -0.92
CA MET A 73 0.35 13.08 -0.18
C MET A 73 1.33 13.83 -1.07
N LEU A 74 1.56 15.10 -0.73
CA LEU A 74 2.59 15.94 -1.34
C LEU A 74 3.93 15.57 -0.71
N ASP A 75 4.70 14.80 -1.45
CA ASP A 75 6.05 14.40 -1.06
C ASP A 75 7.08 15.54 -1.27
N ASP A 76 8.35 15.28 -0.98
CA ASP A 76 9.42 16.29 -0.91
C ASP A 76 9.42 17.28 -2.09
N GLY A 77 9.58 18.57 -1.78
CA GLY A 77 9.70 19.67 -2.75
C GLY A 77 8.48 20.59 -2.86
N TRP A 78 7.43 20.38 -2.07
CA TRP A 78 6.24 21.23 -2.05
C TRP A 78 6.43 22.54 -1.27
N GLU A 79 7.30 22.52 -0.25
CA GLU A 79 7.59 23.63 0.65
C GLU A 79 8.86 24.41 0.26
N SER A 80 9.07 25.54 0.94
CA SER A 80 10.24 26.41 0.79
C SER A 80 11.06 26.48 2.07
N GLY A 81 12.39 26.63 1.94
CA GLY A 81 13.27 26.90 3.08
C GLY A 81 13.64 25.71 3.97
N GLY A 82 13.29 24.47 3.61
CA GLY A 82 13.66 23.29 4.38
C GLY A 82 12.76 22.09 4.09
N MET A 83 12.80 21.09 4.98
CA MET A 83 12.00 19.85 4.90
C MET A 83 10.96 19.73 6.02
N ALA A 84 10.67 20.83 6.74
CA ALA A 84 9.65 20.90 7.80
C ALA A 84 9.30 22.36 8.17
N THR A 85 9.22 23.26 7.18
CA THR A 85 8.80 24.66 7.37
C THR A 85 7.29 24.84 7.23
N PHE A 86 6.66 23.99 6.43
CA PHE A 86 5.26 24.05 6.03
C PHE A 86 4.86 25.33 5.29
N GLU A 87 5.84 26.01 4.71
CA GLU A 87 5.65 27.21 3.91
C GLU A 87 5.56 26.83 2.43
N VAL A 88 4.34 26.83 1.87
CA VAL A 88 4.09 26.51 0.45
C VAL A 88 5.01 27.34 -0.46
N ALA A 89 5.78 26.68 -1.33
CA ALA A 89 6.75 27.35 -2.18
C ALA A 89 6.06 28.18 -3.29
N THR A 90 5.96 29.49 -3.09
CA THR A 90 5.23 30.41 -3.98
C THR A 90 5.76 30.44 -5.42
N ALA A 91 7.06 30.19 -5.62
CA ALA A 91 7.63 30.07 -6.97
C ALA A 91 7.11 28.84 -7.74
N LYS A 92 6.72 27.77 -7.02
CA LYS A 92 6.18 26.54 -7.59
C LYS A 92 4.65 26.53 -7.61
N PHE A 93 4.04 27.25 -6.67
CA PHE A 93 2.60 27.39 -6.52
C PHE A 93 2.15 28.86 -6.41
N PRO A 94 2.26 29.63 -7.51
CA PRO A 94 2.02 31.07 -7.50
C PRO A 94 0.57 31.46 -7.23
N SER A 95 -0.41 30.56 -7.42
CA SER A 95 -1.82 30.87 -7.19
C SER A 95 -2.19 30.92 -5.70
N PHE A 96 -1.34 30.40 -4.80
CA PHE A 96 -1.57 30.47 -3.36
C PHE A 96 -0.86 31.66 -2.76
N THR A 97 -1.62 32.72 -2.49
CA THR A 97 -1.14 33.98 -1.91
C THR A 97 -1.54 34.12 -0.43
N GLY A 98 -1.07 35.17 0.25
CA GLY A 98 -1.39 35.43 1.65
C GLY A 98 -0.32 34.94 2.62
N ASP A 99 -0.68 34.74 3.88
CA ASP A 99 0.19 34.16 4.91
C ASP A 99 0.34 32.62 4.78
N ALA A 100 1.20 32.02 5.60
CA ALA A 100 1.46 30.57 5.58
C ALA A 100 0.17 29.73 5.67
N THR A 101 -0.75 30.14 6.55
CA THR A 101 -2.00 29.42 6.80
C THR A 101 -2.95 29.57 5.62
N GLU A 102 -3.08 30.77 5.08
CA GLU A 102 -3.91 31.05 3.90
C GLU A 102 -3.44 30.25 2.69
N ARG A 103 -2.13 30.19 2.46
CA ARG A 103 -1.55 29.41 1.36
C ARG A 103 -1.80 27.93 1.52
N LEU A 104 -1.51 27.37 2.69
CA LEU A 104 -1.68 25.95 2.95
C LEU A 104 -3.17 25.54 2.89
N ARG A 105 -4.06 26.38 3.40
CA ARG A 105 -5.52 26.20 3.30
C ARG A 105 -5.98 26.24 1.85
N GLY A 106 -5.49 27.21 1.06
CA GLY A 106 -5.78 27.32 -0.36
C GLY A 106 -5.37 26.08 -1.15
N LEU A 107 -4.16 25.58 -0.89
CA LEU A 107 -3.64 24.35 -1.49
C LEU A 107 -4.50 23.13 -1.13
N ASN A 108 -4.82 22.95 0.15
CA ASN A 108 -5.70 21.88 0.59
C ASN A 108 -7.10 21.97 -0.04
N HIS A 109 -7.67 23.18 -0.11
CA HIS A 109 -8.97 23.41 -0.74
C HIS A 109 -8.96 23.07 -2.24
N ALA A 110 -7.89 23.43 -2.96
CA ALA A 110 -7.73 23.08 -4.38
C ALA A 110 -7.67 21.56 -4.58
N VAL A 111 -6.89 20.85 -3.75
CA VAL A 111 -6.83 19.38 -3.75
C VAL A 111 -8.19 18.76 -3.50
N LYS A 112 -8.92 19.21 -2.47
CA LYS A 112 -10.27 18.69 -2.14
C LYS A 112 -11.29 18.96 -3.24
N THR A 113 -11.20 20.10 -3.92
CA THR A 113 -12.06 20.44 -5.06
C THR A 113 -11.87 19.48 -6.23
N THR A 114 -10.69 18.87 -6.36
CA THR A 114 -10.46 17.79 -7.34
C THR A 114 -10.99 16.43 -6.88
N GLY A 115 -11.60 16.31 -5.70
CA GLY A 115 -12.27 15.10 -5.22
C GLY A 115 -11.41 14.18 -4.34
N TRP A 116 -10.20 14.60 -3.97
CA TRP A 116 -9.39 13.90 -2.95
C TRP A 116 -9.93 14.16 -1.55
N ARG A 117 -9.64 13.27 -0.60
CA ARG A 117 -10.09 13.46 0.80
C ARG A 117 -9.53 14.75 1.40
N SER A 118 -8.23 14.95 1.25
CA SER A 118 -7.46 16.11 1.71
C SER A 118 -6.06 16.06 1.11
N ALA A 119 -5.35 17.18 1.10
CA ALA A 119 -3.89 17.14 1.03
C ALA A 119 -3.32 16.51 2.31
N ALA A 120 -2.23 15.76 2.16
CA ALA A 120 -1.36 15.28 3.24
C ALA A 120 0.08 15.72 2.91
N LEU A 121 0.92 15.83 3.94
CA LEU A 121 2.23 16.47 3.79
C LEU A 121 3.34 15.53 4.21
N TRP A 122 4.36 15.43 3.37
CA TRP A 122 5.65 14.88 3.76
C TRP A 122 6.47 15.94 4.49
N CYS A 123 7.19 15.53 5.52
CA CYS A 123 8.26 16.30 6.14
C CYS A 123 9.37 15.39 6.67
N ARG A 124 10.53 15.98 6.94
CA ARG A 124 11.69 15.32 7.53
C ARG A 124 12.28 16.14 8.66
N ASN A 125 12.63 15.46 9.76
CA ASN A 125 13.16 16.08 10.97
C ASN A 125 12.31 17.28 11.45
N PRO A 126 11.00 17.09 11.71
CA PRO A 126 10.18 18.17 12.24
C PRO A 126 10.81 18.72 13.53
N PRO A 127 10.74 20.04 13.75
CA PRO A 127 11.33 20.65 14.94
C PRO A 127 10.49 20.36 16.18
N ASP A 128 11.16 20.22 17.33
CA ASP A 128 10.52 20.02 18.63
C ASP A 128 9.99 21.35 19.22
N GLY A 129 9.31 21.25 20.37
CA GLY A 129 8.88 22.39 21.18
C GLY A 129 7.89 23.34 20.49
N ASP A 130 8.05 24.65 20.73
CA ASP A 130 7.13 25.68 20.20
C ASP A 130 7.11 25.74 18.67
N SER A 131 8.22 25.38 18.02
CA SER A 131 8.28 25.34 16.55
C SER A 131 7.41 24.22 16.00
N GLY A 132 7.53 22.99 16.54
CA GLY A 132 6.64 21.88 16.18
C GLY A 132 5.18 22.20 16.45
N ARG A 133 4.88 22.77 17.63
CA ARG A 133 3.53 23.21 18.00
C ARG A 133 2.94 24.21 17.01
N ARG A 134 3.76 25.13 16.47
CA ARG A 134 3.32 26.07 15.43
C ARG A 134 2.91 25.34 14.15
N LEU A 135 3.67 24.32 13.73
CA LEU A 135 3.37 23.55 12.52
C LEU A 135 2.09 22.74 12.65
N GLU A 136 1.84 22.14 13.82
CA GLU A 136 0.58 21.42 14.08
C GLU A 136 -0.63 22.35 14.04
N LYS A 137 -0.56 23.51 14.69
CA LYS A 137 -1.61 24.54 14.64
C LYS A 137 -1.83 25.07 13.23
N LEU A 138 -0.76 25.26 12.46
CA LEU A 138 -0.82 25.66 11.06
C LEU A 138 -1.57 24.60 10.23
N SER A 139 -1.25 23.32 10.42
CA SER A 139 -1.92 22.21 9.75
C SER A 139 -3.39 22.13 10.11
N ASP A 140 -3.74 22.24 11.39
CA ASP A 140 -5.14 22.26 11.86
C ASP A 140 -5.91 23.43 11.23
N ALA A 141 -5.36 24.64 11.29
CA ALA A 141 -5.98 25.84 10.71
C ALA A 141 -6.13 25.78 9.17
N ALA A 142 -5.27 25.02 8.49
CA ALA A 142 -5.36 24.74 7.06
C ALA A 142 -6.20 23.50 6.71
N GLY A 143 -6.65 22.74 7.72
CA GLY A 143 -7.41 21.50 7.57
C GLY A 143 -6.58 20.34 6.99
N ILE A 144 -5.27 20.31 7.24
CA ILE A 144 -4.37 19.22 6.87
C ILE A 144 -4.41 18.14 7.96
N PRO A 145 -4.87 16.91 7.67
CA PRO A 145 -5.13 15.90 8.69
C PRO A 145 -4.04 14.83 8.83
N TYR A 146 -2.98 14.87 8.01
CA TYR A 146 -2.04 13.75 7.93
C TYR A 146 -0.63 14.19 7.53
N TRP A 147 0.37 13.77 8.30
CA TRP A 147 1.78 13.95 7.97
C TRP A 147 2.51 12.62 7.83
N LYS A 148 3.32 12.52 6.77
CA LYS A 148 4.33 11.49 6.59
C LYS A 148 5.66 12.06 7.08
N ILE A 149 6.15 11.55 8.23
CA ILE A 149 7.38 12.00 8.87
C ILE A 149 8.51 11.03 8.52
N ASP A 150 9.48 11.52 7.75
CA ASP A 150 10.74 10.82 7.49
C ASP A 150 11.78 11.27 8.50
N ILE A 151 12.24 10.40 9.41
CA ILE A 151 13.31 10.69 10.38
C ILE A 151 12.98 11.89 11.32
N GLY A 152 13.50 11.84 12.55
CA GLY A 152 13.20 12.84 13.59
C GLY A 152 12.06 12.41 14.49
N ASP A 153 11.60 13.34 15.34
CA ASP A 153 10.66 13.09 16.43
C ASP A 153 11.02 11.86 17.29
N PRO A 154 12.26 11.75 17.81
CA PRO A 154 12.73 10.52 18.42
C PRO A 154 11.97 10.13 19.70
N ASN A 155 11.36 11.13 20.35
CA ASN A 155 10.61 11.06 21.59
C ASN A 155 9.09 11.11 21.39
N PHE A 156 8.61 11.20 20.14
CA PHE A 156 7.18 11.30 19.80
C PHE A 156 6.51 12.51 20.47
N GLU A 157 7.22 13.63 20.55
CA GLU A 157 6.74 14.88 21.11
C GLU A 157 5.58 15.44 20.27
N MET A 158 5.63 15.29 18.95
CA MET A 158 4.53 15.72 18.07
C MET A 158 3.24 14.97 18.40
N VAL A 159 3.33 13.66 18.61
CA VAL A 159 2.17 12.82 18.97
C VAL A 159 1.59 13.25 20.32
N GLN A 160 2.46 13.48 21.32
CA GLN A 160 2.05 13.96 22.64
C GLN A 160 1.37 15.34 22.55
N MET A 161 1.95 16.28 21.81
CA MET A 161 1.41 17.63 21.63
C MET A 161 0.06 17.62 20.91
N ARG A 162 -0.08 16.82 19.85
CA ARG A 162 -1.35 16.63 19.12
C ARG A 162 -2.45 16.11 20.04
N ASP A 163 -2.13 15.14 20.89
CA ASP A 163 -3.06 14.54 21.85
C ASP A 163 -3.49 15.57 22.92
N GLU A 164 -2.54 16.33 23.48
CA GLU A 164 -2.81 17.42 24.43
C GLU A 164 -3.74 18.49 23.85
N MET A 165 -3.50 18.88 22.59
CA MET A 165 -4.28 19.89 21.88
C MET A 165 -5.57 19.35 21.26
N ARG A 166 -5.76 18.02 21.25
CA ARG A 166 -6.90 17.31 20.63
C ARG A 166 -7.07 17.65 19.15
N LEU A 167 -5.96 17.77 18.42
CA LEU A 167 -6.01 18.08 16.99
C LEU A 167 -6.39 16.84 16.17
N PRO A 168 -7.19 16.98 15.09
CA PRO A 168 -7.56 15.89 14.21
C PRO A 168 -6.45 15.52 13.20
N LEU A 169 -5.19 15.59 13.64
CA LEU A 169 -3.99 15.31 12.86
C LEU A 169 -3.51 13.89 13.15
N ARG A 170 -3.04 13.16 12.13
CA ARG A 170 -2.40 11.84 12.29
C ARG A 170 -0.95 11.87 11.81
N PHE A 171 -0.11 11.14 12.52
CA PHE A 171 1.31 11.02 12.19
C PHE A 171 1.68 9.62 11.74
N GLU A 172 2.43 9.58 10.65
CA GLU A 172 3.06 8.37 10.13
C GLU A 172 4.57 8.45 10.29
N HIS A 173 5.13 7.54 11.09
CA HIS A 173 6.55 7.45 11.33
C HIS A 173 7.16 6.23 10.64
N VAL A 174 8.48 6.28 10.47
CA VAL A 174 9.27 5.21 9.89
C VAL A 174 10.58 5.07 10.66
N HIS A 175 11.13 3.85 10.71
CA HIS A 175 12.49 3.63 11.22
C HIS A 175 13.57 4.12 10.23
N GLY A 176 13.28 3.98 8.93
CA GLY A 176 14.22 4.19 7.83
C GLY A 176 14.90 2.88 7.49
N GLU A 177 14.17 1.93 6.89
CA GLU A 177 14.77 0.68 6.42
C GLU A 177 15.55 0.91 5.12
N SER A 178 16.53 0.07 4.83
CA SER A 178 17.08 -0.05 3.47
C SER A 178 16.03 -0.61 2.50
N ALA A 179 16.23 -0.47 1.19
CA ALA A 179 15.31 -0.93 0.15
C ALA A 179 15.13 -2.47 0.07
N VAL A 180 15.97 -3.22 0.78
CA VAL A 180 15.98 -4.67 0.92
C VAL A 180 16.27 -5.06 2.37
N ASN A 181 15.80 -6.23 2.79
CA ASN A 181 16.03 -6.75 4.13
C ASN A 181 17.36 -7.49 4.23
N GLY A 182 17.99 -7.38 5.40
CA GLY A 182 19.06 -8.26 5.87
C GLY A 182 20.23 -8.47 4.91
N ASP A 183 20.88 -9.63 5.04
CA ASP A 183 21.91 -10.09 4.11
C ASP A 183 21.23 -10.60 2.83
N TRP A 184 20.97 -9.67 1.92
CA TRP A 184 20.30 -9.91 0.64
C TRP A 184 21.15 -10.72 -0.36
N HIS A 185 22.41 -11.02 -0.06
CA HIS A 185 23.19 -12.00 -0.82
C HIS A 185 22.74 -13.44 -0.52
N LYS A 186 22.15 -13.70 0.65
CA LYS A 186 21.72 -15.03 1.10
C LYS A 186 20.23 -15.24 0.98
N ASP A 187 19.47 -14.69 1.92
CA ASP A 187 18.04 -14.92 2.07
C ASP A 187 17.27 -13.62 2.33
N GLY A 188 17.96 -12.53 2.64
CA GLY A 188 17.37 -11.21 2.79
C GLY A 188 16.22 -11.16 3.79
N ARG A 189 16.47 -11.65 5.01
CA ARG A 189 15.48 -11.66 6.10
C ARG A 189 15.56 -10.40 6.97
N PHE A 190 14.41 -9.89 7.40
CA PHE A 190 14.27 -8.68 8.20
C PHE A 190 14.77 -8.87 9.64
N GLY A 191 14.63 -10.09 10.15
CA GLY A 191 15.04 -10.45 11.50
C GLY A 191 14.01 -10.07 12.56
N VAL A 192 14.13 -10.72 13.71
CA VAL A 192 13.18 -10.61 14.82
C VAL A 192 13.12 -9.18 15.35
N GLN A 193 11.90 -8.68 15.56
CA GLN A 193 11.65 -7.38 16.20
C GLN A 193 11.12 -7.59 17.62
N PRO A 194 12.01 -7.79 18.62
CA PRO A 194 11.57 -8.02 19.99
C PRO A 194 10.86 -6.79 20.57
N TRP A 195 10.04 -7.02 21.59
CA TRP A 195 9.42 -5.95 22.36
C TRP A 195 10.51 -5.02 22.93
N GLY A 196 10.45 -3.74 22.60
CA GLY A 196 11.47 -2.74 22.96
C GLY A 196 12.49 -2.42 21.86
N SER A 197 12.53 -3.18 20.76
CA SER A 197 13.26 -2.75 19.55
C SER A 197 12.77 -1.38 19.07
N ARG A 198 13.64 -0.58 18.42
CA ARG A 198 13.28 0.78 17.97
C ARG A 198 12.01 0.80 17.12
N ARG A 199 11.81 -0.22 16.27
CA ARG A 199 10.60 -0.37 15.44
C ARG A 199 9.34 -0.58 16.28
N MET A 200 9.41 -1.43 17.30
CA MET A 200 8.32 -1.60 18.27
C MET A 200 8.11 -0.33 19.11
N VAL A 201 9.16 0.43 19.43
CA VAL A 201 9.01 1.73 20.09
C VAL A 201 8.23 2.70 19.21
N ILE A 202 8.58 2.83 17.92
CA ILE A 202 7.86 3.70 17.00
C ILE A 202 6.40 3.25 16.87
N LEU A 203 6.17 1.96 16.60
CA LEU A 203 4.81 1.43 16.42
C LEU A 203 3.90 1.64 17.64
N ARG A 204 4.44 1.71 18.86
CA ARG A 204 3.67 1.99 20.08
C ARG A 204 3.27 3.45 20.24
N ASN A 205 3.99 4.38 19.60
CA ASN A 205 3.89 5.81 19.86
C ASN A 205 3.51 6.62 18.61
N THR A 206 2.99 5.98 17.57
CA THR A 206 2.58 6.63 16.31
C THR A 206 1.12 6.27 15.97
N ASP A 207 0.49 6.99 15.05
CA ASP A 207 -0.81 6.57 14.51
C ASP A 207 -0.64 5.54 13.38
N VAL A 208 0.43 5.68 12.59
CA VAL A 208 0.79 4.77 11.51
C VAL A 208 2.29 4.52 11.51
N TYR A 209 2.70 3.26 11.33
CA TYR A 209 4.10 2.86 11.11
C TYR A 209 4.25 2.37 9.67
N ARG A 210 5.19 2.94 8.93
CA ARG A 210 5.47 2.54 7.54
C ARG A 210 6.58 1.50 7.47
N THR A 211 6.36 0.41 6.74
CA THR A 211 7.38 -0.65 6.53
C THR A 211 8.36 -0.37 5.38
N TYR A 212 8.62 0.90 5.09
CA TYR A 212 9.46 1.45 4.00
C TYR A 212 10.96 1.46 4.34
N ASP A 213 11.93 1.38 3.43
CA ASP A 213 11.91 1.44 1.94
C ASP A 213 11.80 0.07 1.26
N VAL A 214 11.22 -0.03 0.05
CA VAL A 214 11.20 -1.30 -0.72
C VAL A 214 11.48 -1.12 -2.21
N THR A 215 12.34 -1.96 -2.79
CA THR A 215 12.47 -2.05 -4.26
C THR A 215 11.19 -2.61 -4.89
N SER A 216 10.74 -2.11 -6.04
CA SER A 216 9.47 -2.57 -6.64
C SER A 216 9.49 -3.97 -7.25
N ILE A 217 10.68 -4.50 -7.56
CA ILE A 217 10.81 -5.84 -8.15
C ILE A 217 10.68 -6.93 -7.08
N LEU A 218 11.28 -6.71 -5.91
CA LEU A 218 11.24 -7.63 -4.77
C LEU A 218 10.41 -7.05 -3.62
N SER A 219 9.46 -6.15 -3.89
CA SER A 219 8.67 -5.47 -2.86
C SER A 219 7.82 -6.44 -2.06
N LEU A 220 7.19 -7.42 -2.72
CA LEU A 220 6.28 -8.37 -2.06
C LEU A 220 6.97 -9.19 -0.95
N PRO A 221 8.06 -9.95 -1.21
CA PRO A 221 8.74 -10.70 -0.14
C PRO A 221 9.34 -9.76 0.92
N THR A 222 9.93 -8.63 0.52
CA THR A 222 10.48 -7.64 1.47
C THR A 222 9.41 -7.17 2.46
N THR A 223 8.23 -6.79 1.95
CA THR A 223 7.10 -6.29 2.72
C THR A 223 6.46 -7.38 3.58
N LEU A 224 6.28 -8.59 3.05
CA LEU A 224 5.68 -9.69 3.81
C LEU A 224 6.53 -10.09 5.01
N ASP A 225 7.86 -10.15 4.86
CA ASP A 225 8.75 -10.49 5.97
C ASP A 225 8.76 -9.41 7.05
N ARG A 226 8.78 -8.13 6.65
CA ARG A 226 8.61 -7.00 7.59
C ARG A 226 7.29 -7.08 8.32
N LEU A 227 6.20 -7.26 7.59
CA LEU A 227 4.87 -7.39 8.17
C LEU A 227 4.81 -8.56 9.16
N ALA A 228 5.40 -9.71 8.82
CA ALA A 228 5.43 -10.88 9.69
C ALA A 228 6.12 -10.59 11.03
N GLU A 229 7.31 -10.01 11.00
CA GLU A 229 8.05 -9.72 12.22
C GLU A 229 7.42 -8.58 13.04
N MET A 230 6.80 -7.59 12.38
CA MET A 230 6.05 -6.55 13.08
C MET A 230 4.80 -7.12 13.76
N LEU A 231 4.06 -8.01 13.10
CA LEU A 231 2.89 -8.69 13.66
C LEU A 231 3.26 -9.62 14.82
N LYS A 232 4.36 -10.39 14.71
CA LYS A 232 4.89 -11.21 15.82
C LYS A 232 5.26 -10.35 17.01
N GLY A 233 5.97 -9.24 16.77
CA GLY A 233 6.43 -8.33 17.81
C GLY A 233 5.30 -7.67 18.61
N THR A 234 4.11 -7.51 18.02
CA THR A 234 2.93 -6.95 18.70
C THR A 234 1.92 -7.97 19.19
N GLN A 235 2.15 -9.27 18.98
CA GLN A 235 1.20 -10.28 19.43
C GLN A 235 1.07 -10.24 20.96
N GLY A 236 -0.18 -10.15 21.45
CA GLY A 236 -0.44 -10.01 22.88
C GLY A 236 -0.33 -8.59 23.43
N HIS A 237 -0.15 -7.59 22.57
CA HIS A 237 -0.03 -6.17 22.95
C HIS A 237 -1.21 -5.32 22.43
N PRO A 238 -2.44 -5.49 22.97
CA PRO A 238 -3.63 -4.77 22.51
C PRO A 238 -3.57 -3.26 22.80
N GLU A 239 -2.61 -2.79 23.61
CA GLU A 239 -2.31 -1.38 23.83
C GLU A 239 -1.78 -0.68 22.58
N VAL A 240 -1.15 -1.41 21.63
CA VAL A 240 -0.72 -0.85 20.35
C VAL A 240 -1.96 -0.42 19.56
N LYS A 241 -2.09 0.88 19.24
CA LYS A 241 -3.21 1.42 18.46
C LYS A 241 -2.84 1.81 17.03
N ALA A 242 -1.55 1.92 16.74
CA ALA A 242 -1.05 2.26 15.42
C ALA A 242 -1.51 1.27 14.35
N LEU A 243 -1.55 1.74 13.11
CA LEU A 243 -1.74 0.91 11.92
C LEU A 243 -0.39 0.64 11.25
N LEU A 244 -0.27 -0.50 10.57
CA LEU A 244 0.87 -0.78 9.69
C LEU A 244 0.55 -0.31 8.27
N ASN A 245 1.45 0.44 7.66
CA ASN A 245 1.41 0.81 6.25
C ASN A 245 2.40 -0.04 5.46
N VAL A 246 1.88 -0.76 4.45
CA VAL A 246 2.66 -1.67 3.58
C VAL A 246 2.84 -1.11 2.16
N GLU A 247 2.78 0.21 2.05
CA GLU A 247 3.08 0.98 0.85
C GLU A 247 2.21 0.61 -0.36
N ASP A 248 2.84 0.30 -1.48
CA ASP A 248 2.21 0.02 -2.76
C ASP A 248 1.81 -1.46 -2.93
N GLU A 249 2.06 -2.32 -1.93
CA GLU A 249 1.56 -3.70 -1.90
C GLU A 249 0.07 -3.77 -1.50
N VAL A 250 -0.79 -3.20 -2.33
CA VAL A 250 -2.19 -2.93 -2.02
C VAL A 250 -3.04 -4.17 -1.74
N TYR A 251 -2.73 -5.32 -2.33
CA TYR A 251 -3.42 -6.58 -2.01
C TYR A 251 -2.94 -7.21 -0.69
N VAL A 252 -1.67 -6.99 -0.31
CA VAL A 252 -1.21 -7.28 1.06
C VAL A 252 -1.99 -6.39 2.03
N ALA A 253 -2.08 -5.08 1.76
CA ALA A 253 -2.82 -4.15 2.60
C ALA A 253 -4.29 -4.53 2.77
N ALA A 254 -4.96 -4.88 1.66
CA ALA A 254 -6.36 -5.27 1.66
C ALA A 254 -6.60 -6.56 2.45
N ALA A 255 -5.84 -7.63 2.19
CA ALA A 255 -6.10 -8.92 2.80
C ALA A 255 -5.50 -9.09 4.20
N MET A 256 -4.49 -8.31 4.56
CA MET A 256 -3.87 -8.33 5.89
C MET A 256 -4.36 -7.22 6.81
N GLY A 257 -5.25 -6.33 6.37
CA GLY A 257 -5.79 -5.26 7.20
C GLY A 257 -4.76 -4.20 7.58
N CYS A 258 -3.92 -3.81 6.62
CA CYS A 258 -2.92 -2.76 6.72
C CYS A 258 -3.34 -1.53 5.88
N THR A 259 -2.74 -0.37 6.13
CA THR A 259 -2.96 0.83 5.30
C THR A 259 -2.04 0.83 4.08
N MET A 260 -2.32 1.72 3.12
CA MET A 260 -1.63 1.83 1.84
C MET A 260 -0.99 3.21 1.68
N GLY A 261 0.29 3.22 1.31
CA GLY A 261 1.02 4.36 0.78
C GLY A 261 1.26 4.15 -0.71
N VAL A 262 0.22 4.35 -1.52
CA VAL A 262 0.27 4.05 -2.96
C VAL A 262 1.24 5.00 -3.64
N MET A 263 2.13 4.50 -4.48
CA MET A 263 3.08 5.31 -5.25
C MET A 263 2.93 5.10 -6.75
N ARG A 264 2.38 3.97 -7.20
CA ARG A 264 2.20 3.69 -8.63
C ARG A 264 1.31 4.76 -9.29
N HIS A 265 1.53 5.00 -10.57
CA HIS A 265 0.82 6.04 -11.32
C HIS A 265 0.68 5.64 -12.81
N PRO A 266 -0.31 6.18 -13.55
CA PRO A 266 -0.67 5.65 -14.87
C PRO A 266 0.22 6.16 -16.03
N LEU A 267 1.08 7.16 -15.80
CA LEU A 267 1.88 7.76 -16.88
C LEU A 267 2.91 6.77 -17.42
N THR A 268 2.86 6.43 -18.70
CA THR A 268 3.79 5.52 -19.37
C THR A 268 4.13 6.04 -20.77
N GLY A 269 5.29 5.66 -21.31
CA GLY A 269 5.70 5.98 -22.69
C GLY A 269 6.00 7.46 -22.94
N LEU A 270 6.30 8.24 -21.90
CA LEU A 270 6.59 9.67 -22.04
C LEU A 270 8.09 9.97 -22.14
N ARG A 271 8.95 8.98 -21.89
CA ARG A 271 10.41 9.10 -21.93
C ARG A 271 10.99 8.26 -23.06
N PRO A 272 12.16 8.66 -23.61
CA PRO A 272 12.79 7.94 -24.71
C PRO A 272 13.31 6.55 -24.28
N GLY A 273 13.56 5.69 -25.28
CA GLY A 273 14.09 4.35 -25.06
C GLY A 273 13.07 3.43 -24.37
N ASP A 274 13.53 2.68 -23.38
CA ASP A 274 12.71 1.69 -22.65
C ASP A 274 11.86 2.31 -21.51
N ASP A 275 11.67 3.64 -21.52
CA ASP A 275 10.89 4.38 -20.51
C ASP A 275 11.34 4.11 -19.05
N ALA A 276 12.64 4.22 -18.79
CA ALA A 276 13.32 3.79 -17.56
C ALA A 276 12.81 4.41 -16.24
N ASP A 277 11.98 3.70 -15.47
CA ASP A 277 11.36 4.16 -14.21
C ASP A 277 11.99 3.47 -12.98
N LEU A 278 12.79 4.18 -12.18
CA LEU A 278 13.48 3.59 -11.02
C LEU A 278 12.53 3.04 -9.95
N PHE A 279 11.27 3.51 -9.92
CA PHE A 279 10.28 3.04 -8.97
C PHE A 279 9.40 1.95 -9.55
N PHE A 280 9.11 1.92 -10.86
CA PHE A 280 8.17 0.98 -11.45
C PHE A 280 8.52 0.50 -12.88
N ASN A 281 9.69 -0.10 -13.04
CA ASN A 281 10.11 -0.75 -14.30
C ASN A 281 10.36 -2.26 -14.17
N GLY A 282 9.89 -2.84 -13.08
CA GLY A 282 9.94 -4.28 -12.84
C GLY A 282 9.04 -5.08 -13.78
N PRO A 283 9.30 -6.41 -13.91
CA PRO A 283 8.49 -7.31 -14.73
C PRO A 283 7.01 -7.37 -14.32
N ARG A 284 6.69 -6.98 -13.08
CA ARG A 284 5.30 -6.83 -12.60
C ARG A 284 4.50 -5.79 -13.39
N GLN A 285 5.13 -4.79 -14.01
CA GLN A 285 4.43 -3.70 -14.71
C GLN A 285 3.35 -3.03 -13.82
N ALA A 286 3.72 -2.65 -12.59
CA ALA A 286 2.77 -2.13 -11.59
C ALA A 286 1.92 -0.95 -12.10
N LYS A 287 2.47 -0.07 -12.94
CA LYS A 287 1.78 1.08 -13.55
C LYS A 287 0.66 0.69 -14.53
N ARG A 288 0.62 -0.57 -14.97
CA ARG A 288 -0.47 -1.16 -15.74
C ARG A 288 -1.43 -1.97 -14.88
N ARG A 289 -1.30 -1.93 -13.56
CA ARG A 289 -2.12 -2.66 -12.58
C ARG A 289 -2.75 -1.67 -11.60
N MET A 290 -3.52 -0.73 -12.15
CA MET A 290 -4.11 0.37 -11.40
C MET A 290 -5.42 -0.05 -10.74
N ASP A 291 -6.14 -1.00 -11.33
CA ASP A 291 -7.38 -1.54 -10.74
C ASP A 291 -7.12 -2.34 -9.44
N GLU A 292 -5.93 -2.90 -9.23
CA GLU A 292 -5.53 -3.46 -7.92
C GLU A 292 -5.72 -2.44 -6.79
N VAL A 293 -5.32 -1.18 -7.01
CA VAL A 293 -5.49 -0.10 -6.04
C VAL A 293 -6.97 0.20 -5.83
N VAL A 294 -7.75 0.29 -6.92
CA VAL A 294 -9.19 0.55 -6.85
C VAL A 294 -9.89 -0.53 -6.02
N ARG A 295 -9.61 -1.80 -6.29
CA ARG A 295 -10.21 -2.96 -5.60
C ARG A 295 -9.82 -3.00 -4.12
N ALA A 296 -8.54 -2.80 -3.83
CA ALA A 296 -8.02 -2.82 -2.47
C ALA A 296 -8.61 -1.70 -1.62
N VAL A 297 -8.65 -0.48 -2.15
CA VAL A 297 -9.22 0.68 -1.44
C VAL A 297 -10.72 0.49 -1.20
N ARG A 298 -11.46 -0.02 -2.19
CA ARG A 298 -12.89 -0.27 -2.03
C ARG A 298 -13.20 -1.40 -1.05
N TRP A 299 -12.35 -2.43 -0.97
CA TRP A 299 -12.45 -3.44 0.10
C TRP A 299 -12.38 -2.81 1.49
N GLN A 300 -11.53 -1.80 1.70
CA GLN A 300 -11.43 -1.13 2.99
C GLN A 300 -12.63 -0.28 3.39
N ARG A 301 -13.60 -0.07 2.48
CA ARG A 301 -14.94 0.44 2.83
C ARG A 301 -15.79 -0.61 3.54
N ILE A 302 -15.51 -1.89 3.32
CA ILE A 302 -16.14 -3.03 4.01
C ILE A 302 -15.35 -3.37 5.27
N ALA A 303 -14.05 -3.56 5.14
CA ALA A 303 -13.19 -4.11 6.17
C ALA A 303 -11.98 -3.18 6.38
N ALA A 304 -12.10 -2.29 7.36
CA ALA A 304 -11.07 -1.30 7.65
C ALA A 304 -9.76 -1.95 8.16
N PRO A 305 -8.59 -1.34 7.88
CA PRO A 305 -7.35 -1.76 8.50
C PRO A 305 -7.43 -1.60 10.02
N PHE A 306 -6.70 -2.45 10.74
CA PHE A 306 -6.77 -2.52 12.19
C PHE A 306 -5.41 -2.86 12.80
N SER A 307 -5.24 -2.40 14.05
CA SER A 307 -3.97 -2.50 14.78
C SER A 307 -3.39 -3.91 14.77
N PRO A 308 -2.05 -4.06 14.59
CA PRO A 308 -1.38 -5.35 14.65
C PRO A 308 -1.39 -5.98 16.05
N GLY A 309 -1.74 -5.22 17.09
CA GLY A 309 -1.93 -5.72 18.46
C GLY A 309 -3.29 -6.39 18.71
N ILE A 310 -4.20 -6.37 17.74
CA ILE A 310 -5.54 -6.98 17.86
C ILE A 310 -5.56 -8.36 17.21
N GLY A 311 -6.10 -9.33 17.95
CA GLY A 311 -6.29 -10.71 17.50
C GLY A 311 -5.03 -11.56 17.63
N THR A 312 -5.10 -12.77 17.11
CA THR A 312 -3.97 -13.70 17.03
C THR A 312 -3.29 -13.60 15.68
N VAL A 313 -2.03 -14.01 15.60
CA VAL A 313 -1.28 -14.11 14.35
C VAL A 313 -0.77 -15.54 14.20
N ALA A 314 -0.92 -16.11 13.02
CA ALA A 314 -0.30 -17.38 12.64
C ALA A 314 0.63 -17.12 11.47
N ILE A 315 1.89 -17.54 11.58
CA ILE A 315 2.91 -17.33 10.54
C ILE A 315 3.55 -18.68 10.27
N ASP A 316 3.71 -18.99 8.99
CA ASP A 316 4.34 -20.23 8.56
C ASP A 316 5.84 -20.22 8.84
N ASP A 317 6.38 -21.38 9.18
CA ASP A 317 7.83 -21.58 9.35
C ASP A 317 8.52 -21.79 8.00
N GLU A 318 7.79 -22.23 6.97
CA GLU A 318 8.30 -22.30 5.61
C GLU A 318 8.59 -20.89 5.08
N ILE A 319 9.82 -20.65 4.64
CA ILE A 319 10.24 -19.40 4.03
C ILE A 319 10.35 -19.59 2.52
N LEU A 320 9.57 -18.81 1.77
CA LEU A 320 9.76 -18.68 0.33
C LEU A 320 10.71 -17.52 0.09
N THR A 321 11.78 -17.79 -0.66
CA THR A 321 12.74 -16.77 -1.08
C THR A 321 12.46 -16.42 -2.52
N ASP A 322 12.44 -15.16 -2.90
CA ASP A 322 12.41 -14.66 -4.28
C ASP A 322 13.77 -14.06 -4.64
N SER A 323 14.05 -13.94 -5.94
CA SER A 323 15.34 -13.38 -6.38
C SER A 323 15.26 -12.59 -7.68
N TRP A 324 16.13 -11.60 -7.80
CA TRP A 324 16.28 -10.79 -9.01
C TRP A 324 17.72 -10.33 -9.22
N ARG A 325 18.12 -10.17 -10.48
CA ARG A 325 19.38 -9.51 -10.84
C ARG A 325 19.07 -8.12 -11.39
N PHE A 326 19.31 -7.09 -10.60
CA PHE A 326 18.97 -5.72 -10.98
C PHE A 326 19.88 -5.24 -12.10
N ALA A 327 19.28 -4.85 -13.24
CA ALA A 327 19.99 -4.15 -14.29
C ALA A 327 20.06 -2.65 -13.99
N LYS A 328 20.96 -1.94 -14.68
CA LYS A 328 21.06 -0.49 -14.58
C LYS A 328 19.71 0.16 -14.91
N GLY A 329 19.30 1.14 -14.11
CA GLY A 329 18.00 1.78 -14.22
C GLY A 329 16.84 1.02 -13.56
N GLN A 330 17.03 -0.18 -13.00
CA GLN A 330 15.97 -0.93 -12.29
C GLN A 330 15.86 -0.65 -10.78
N SER A 331 16.78 0.13 -10.24
CA SER A 331 16.76 0.57 -8.85
C SER A 331 17.53 1.89 -8.74
N TRP A 332 17.18 2.69 -7.74
CA TRP A 332 17.97 3.85 -7.31
C TRP A 332 19.11 3.46 -6.37
N GLU A 333 19.12 2.23 -5.83
CA GLU A 333 20.14 1.73 -4.91
C GLU A 333 21.30 1.11 -5.71
N SER A 334 22.40 1.85 -5.83
CA SER A 334 23.55 1.48 -6.69
C SER A 334 24.15 0.12 -6.35
N ASP A 335 24.16 -0.26 -5.07
CA ASP A 335 24.78 -1.49 -4.58
C ASP A 335 24.04 -2.76 -5.03
N LEU A 336 22.78 -2.63 -5.44
CA LEU A 336 21.98 -3.75 -5.96
C LEU A 336 22.28 -4.02 -7.43
N ILE A 337 22.80 -3.03 -8.17
CA ILE A 337 22.96 -3.09 -9.63
C ILE A 337 24.03 -4.12 -10.01
N GLY A 338 23.65 -5.09 -10.85
CA GLY A 338 24.48 -6.20 -11.29
C GLY A 338 24.51 -7.39 -10.33
N ALA A 339 24.11 -7.19 -9.07
CA ALA A 339 24.06 -8.24 -8.07
C ALA A 339 22.76 -9.06 -8.20
N GLU A 340 22.82 -10.33 -7.77
CA GLU A 340 21.62 -11.14 -7.56
C GLU A 340 21.18 -11.00 -6.12
N VAL A 341 20.05 -10.33 -5.94
CA VAL A 341 19.42 -9.98 -4.67
C VAL A 341 18.38 -11.05 -4.34
N ARG A 342 18.36 -11.49 -3.09
CA ARG A 342 17.41 -12.47 -2.54
C ARG A 342 16.63 -11.86 -1.40
N GLN A 343 15.32 -12.09 -1.36
CA GLN A 343 14.42 -11.63 -0.30
C GLN A 343 13.47 -12.76 0.09
N GLY A 344 13.43 -13.10 1.37
CA GLY A 344 12.66 -14.22 1.90
C GLY A 344 11.56 -13.77 2.83
N ALA A 345 10.41 -14.42 2.75
CA ALA A 345 9.28 -14.19 3.64
C ALA A 345 8.55 -15.50 3.97
N PRO A 346 7.77 -15.55 5.06
CA PRO A 346 6.90 -16.69 5.34
C PRO A 346 5.98 -17.01 4.17
N ALA A 347 5.87 -18.29 3.83
CA ALA A 347 5.02 -18.78 2.75
C ALA A 347 3.56 -18.41 2.98
N ARG A 348 3.14 -18.45 4.25
CA ARG A 348 1.77 -18.14 4.65
C ARG A 348 1.70 -17.31 5.91
N MET A 349 0.67 -16.47 5.98
CA MET A 349 0.38 -15.64 7.15
C MET A 349 -1.12 -15.55 7.38
N ALA A 350 -1.55 -15.49 8.64
CA ALA A 350 -2.93 -15.24 8.98
C ALA A 350 -3.11 -14.36 10.23
N ARG A 351 -4.19 -13.58 10.25
CA ARG A 351 -4.61 -12.75 11.41
C ARG A 351 -6.02 -13.12 11.85
N GLY A 352 -6.20 -13.38 13.15
CA GLY A 352 -7.49 -13.71 13.75
C GLY A 352 -8.11 -15.03 13.26
N MET A 353 -7.32 -15.88 12.59
CA MET A 353 -7.76 -17.16 12.04
C MET A 353 -6.57 -18.09 11.80
N ALA A 354 -6.85 -19.36 11.47
CA ALA A 354 -5.82 -20.34 11.12
C ALA A 354 -5.21 -20.06 9.74
N LEU A 355 -3.99 -20.56 9.51
CA LEU A 355 -3.32 -20.46 8.21
C LEU A 355 -4.17 -21.14 7.12
N PRO A 356 -4.25 -20.55 5.91
CA PRO A 356 -4.81 -21.26 4.76
C PRO A 356 -3.95 -22.47 4.40
N GLU A 357 -4.57 -23.55 3.91
CA GLU A 357 -3.83 -24.65 3.28
C GLU A 357 -3.59 -24.31 1.82
N VAL A 358 -2.38 -24.54 1.33
CA VAL A 358 -1.99 -24.24 -0.05
C VAL A 358 -1.44 -25.50 -0.70
N LYS A 359 -2.07 -25.94 -1.79
CA LYS A 359 -1.59 -27.03 -2.65
C LYS A 359 -1.19 -26.44 -3.99
N ALA A 360 0.05 -26.70 -4.41
CA ALA A 360 0.56 -26.25 -5.70
C ALA A 360 1.37 -27.37 -6.36
N LYS A 361 1.40 -27.40 -7.69
CA LYS A 361 2.32 -28.26 -8.44
C LYS A 361 3.63 -27.48 -8.63
N GLY A 362 4.63 -27.80 -7.83
CA GLY A 362 5.91 -27.09 -7.83
C GLY A 362 5.94 -25.99 -6.76
N GLU A 363 6.42 -24.81 -7.14
CA GLU A 363 6.52 -23.70 -6.19
C GLU A 363 5.16 -23.24 -5.67
N ARG A 364 5.15 -22.77 -4.42
CA ARG A 364 3.96 -22.18 -3.79
C ARG A 364 3.95 -20.67 -4.02
N PRO A 365 2.76 -20.06 -4.17
CA PRO A 365 2.61 -18.62 -4.02
C PRO A 365 2.76 -18.22 -2.55
N PHE A 366 2.91 -16.92 -2.30
CA PHE A 366 2.64 -16.38 -0.97
C PHE A 366 1.13 -16.38 -0.75
N ALA A 367 0.64 -16.87 0.40
CA ALA A 367 -0.79 -16.90 0.69
C ALA A 367 -1.11 -16.35 2.07
N PHE A 368 -2.11 -15.49 2.18
CA PHE A 368 -2.41 -14.85 3.44
C PHE A 368 -3.90 -14.58 3.64
N ALA A 369 -4.34 -14.61 4.88
CA ALA A 369 -5.75 -14.50 5.23
C ALA A 369 -6.00 -13.77 6.55
N THR A 370 -7.10 -13.02 6.63
CA THR A 370 -7.44 -12.28 7.85
C THR A 370 -8.92 -12.36 8.14
N ARG A 371 -9.27 -12.64 9.40
CA ARG A 371 -10.59 -12.32 9.96
C ARG A 371 -10.52 -10.92 10.58
N PHE A 372 -11.30 -10.01 10.02
CA PHE A 372 -11.38 -8.62 10.46
C PHE A 372 -12.24 -8.49 11.72
N PRO A 373 -12.05 -7.43 12.53
CA PRO A 373 -12.83 -7.19 13.74
C PRO A 373 -14.35 -7.13 13.52
N ASN A 374 -14.80 -6.73 12.32
CA ASN A 374 -16.22 -6.68 11.97
C ASN A 374 -16.80 -8.01 11.44
N GLY A 375 -16.01 -9.09 11.44
CA GLY A 375 -16.43 -10.42 10.98
C GLY A 375 -16.22 -10.69 9.48
N ALA A 376 -15.81 -9.69 8.70
CA ALA A 376 -15.38 -9.92 7.31
C ALA A 376 -14.11 -10.78 7.28
N VAL A 377 -13.91 -11.54 6.21
CA VAL A 377 -12.70 -12.35 6.01
C VAL A 377 -12.08 -12.00 4.67
N ALA A 378 -10.76 -11.92 4.58
CA ALA A 378 -10.06 -11.82 3.30
C ALA A 378 -9.07 -12.97 3.13
N VAL A 379 -8.86 -13.38 1.88
CA VAL A 379 -7.79 -14.29 1.48
C VAL A 379 -7.12 -13.76 0.22
N ALA A 380 -5.80 -13.91 0.15
CA ALA A 380 -5.04 -13.62 -1.04
C ALA A 380 -4.01 -14.70 -1.33
N ALA A 381 -3.73 -14.88 -2.62
CA ALA A 381 -2.55 -15.57 -3.11
C ALA A 381 -1.81 -14.61 -4.06
N GLN A 382 -0.51 -14.46 -3.87
CA GLN A 382 0.32 -13.52 -4.61
C GLN A 382 1.51 -14.21 -5.26
N GLU A 383 1.96 -13.56 -6.33
CA GLU A 383 2.92 -14.02 -7.31
C GLU A 383 4.33 -14.18 -6.73
N ARG A 384 5.20 -14.82 -7.50
CA ARG A 384 6.62 -15.03 -7.19
C ARG A 384 7.49 -14.29 -8.20
N THR A 385 8.69 -13.92 -7.78
CA THR A 385 9.70 -13.28 -8.61
C THR A 385 10.99 -14.09 -8.63
N ARG A 386 11.43 -14.49 -9.83
CA ARG A 386 12.64 -15.29 -10.06
C ARG A 386 13.48 -14.74 -11.19
N VAL A 387 14.79 -14.90 -11.06
CA VAL A 387 15.70 -14.82 -12.21
C VAL A 387 15.30 -15.89 -13.24
N GLY A 388 15.10 -15.50 -14.50
CA GLY A 388 14.74 -16.40 -15.60
C GLY A 388 13.23 -16.53 -15.87
N GLU A 389 12.39 -16.57 -14.83
CA GLU A 389 10.92 -16.62 -14.98
C GLU A 389 10.25 -15.25 -14.83
N ALA A 390 11.02 -14.25 -14.38
CA ALA A 390 10.53 -12.91 -14.08
C ALA A 390 9.45 -12.92 -13.01
N TRP A 391 8.26 -12.39 -13.29
CA TRP A 391 7.13 -12.33 -12.38
C TRP A 391 6.05 -13.29 -12.87
N TYR A 392 5.64 -14.24 -12.01
CA TYR A 392 4.69 -15.29 -12.39
C TYR A 392 3.82 -15.72 -11.20
N MET A 393 2.62 -16.21 -11.50
CA MET A 393 1.74 -16.77 -10.50
C MET A 393 1.81 -18.31 -10.52
N PRO A 394 2.32 -18.97 -9.45
CA PRO A 394 2.20 -20.41 -9.33
C PRO A 394 0.73 -20.85 -9.27
N GLU A 395 0.39 -21.92 -9.98
CA GLU A 395 -0.97 -22.47 -9.95
C GLU A 395 -1.22 -23.14 -8.57
N CYS A 396 -2.21 -22.62 -7.83
CA CYS A 396 -2.50 -23.09 -6.48
C CYS A 396 -4.00 -23.34 -6.21
N GLU A 397 -4.27 -24.37 -5.42
CA GLU A 397 -5.55 -24.62 -4.76
C GLU A 397 -5.42 -24.18 -3.30
N VAL A 398 -6.35 -23.36 -2.83
CA VAL A 398 -6.33 -22.83 -1.46
C VAL A 398 -7.55 -23.31 -0.69
N THR A 399 -7.35 -23.85 0.50
CA THR A 399 -8.42 -24.13 1.46
C THR A 399 -8.35 -23.13 2.61
N LEU A 400 -9.44 -22.39 2.80
CA LEU A 400 -9.57 -21.36 3.82
C LEU A 400 -10.49 -21.85 4.94
N PRO A 401 -9.99 -22.03 6.18
CA PRO A 401 -10.82 -22.30 7.35
C PRO A 401 -11.53 -21.01 7.79
N VAL A 402 -12.76 -20.81 7.36
CA VAL A 402 -13.56 -19.60 7.64
C VAL A 402 -14.21 -19.64 9.02
N ALA A 403 -14.43 -20.83 9.55
CA ALA A 403 -15.09 -21.07 10.83
C ALA A 403 -16.52 -20.48 10.86
N ASP A 404 -16.86 -19.71 11.89
CA ASP A 404 -18.14 -19.06 12.12
C ASP A 404 -18.24 -17.63 11.57
N ALA A 405 -17.21 -17.16 10.84
CA ALA A 405 -17.18 -15.78 10.38
C ALA A 405 -18.39 -15.47 9.46
N PRO A 406 -19.13 -14.36 9.70
CA PRO A 406 -20.34 -14.05 8.96
C PRO A 406 -20.07 -13.54 7.54
N GLY A 407 -18.84 -13.10 7.27
CA GLY A 407 -18.48 -12.43 6.03
C GLY A 407 -18.83 -10.94 6.03
N PRO A 408 -18.79 -10.27 4.87
CA PRO A 408 -18.50 -10.83 3.55
C PRO A 408 -17.03 -11.25 3.38
N TYR A 409 -16.72 -11.88 2.25
CA TYR A 409 -15.43 -12.54 2.00
C TYR A 409 -14.68 -11.89 0.83
N GLY A 410 -13.57 -11.23 1.11
CA GLY A 410 -12.68 -10.65 0.11
C GLY A 410 -11.72 -11.70 -0.47
N VAL A 411 -11.54 -11.71 -1.79
CA VAL A 411 -10.64 -12.63 -2.48
C VAL A 411 -9.76 -11.83 -3.42
N PHE A 412 -8.44 -11.96 -3.29
CA PHE A 412 -7.44 -11.18 -4.05
C PHE A 412 -6.40 -12.09 -4.69
N GLY A 413 -6.11 -11.86 -5.97
CA GLY A 413 -5.13 -12.67 -6.71
C GLY A 413 -5.76 -13.85 -7.45
N ASN A 414 -4.92 -14.59 -8.15
CA ASN A 414 -5.35 -15.69 -9.01
C ASN A 414 -5.29 -17.03 -8.25
N PHE A 415 -6.26 -17.90 -8.49
CA PHE A 415 -6.32 -19.24 -7.91
C PHE A 415 -6.66 -20.24 -9.01
N LYS A 416 -6.25 -21.49 -8.83
CA LYS A 416 -6.88 -22.62 -9.54
C LYS A 416 -8.25 -22.92 -8.96
N SER A 417 -8.35 -22.92 -7.63
CA SER A 417 -9.62 -22.97 -6.90
C SER A 417 -9.45 -22.46 -5.47
N LEU A 418 -10.52 -21.92 -4.91
CA LEU A 418 -10.63 -21.57 -3.50
C LEU A 418 -11.72 -22.43 -2.85
N THR A 419 -11.41 -23.07 -1.74
CA THR A 419 -12.36 -23.85 -0.94
C THR A 419 -12.51 -23.18 0.41
N MET A 420 -13.72 -22.75 0.76
CA MET A 420 -14.04 -22.12 2.04
C MET A 420 -14.76 -23.13 2.93
N VAL A 421 -14.25 -23.33 4.15
CA VAL A 421 -14.75 -24.32 5.10
C VAL A 421 -15.35 -23.61 6.32
N PHE A 422 -16.64 -23.84 6.54
CA PHE A 422 -17.44 -23.20 7.58
C PHE A 422 -17.73 -24.14 8.75
N GLU A 423 -18.17 -23.60 9.88
CA GLU A 423 -18.66 -24.40 11.01
C GLU A 423 -20.10 -24.88 10.84
N ALA A 424 -20.92 -24.14 10.11
CA ALA A 424 -22.33 -24.45 9.86
C ALA A 424 -22.60 -24.79 8.37
N PRO A 425 -23.58 -25.66 8.08
CA PRO A 425 -23.99 -25.94 6.70
C PRO A 425 -24.55 -24.70 5.99
N LEU A 426 -24.27 -24.57 4.70
CA LEU A 426 -24.68 -23.45 3.85
C LEU A 426 -26.02 -23.70 3.13
N HIS A 427 -26.89 -24.53 3.69
CA HIS A 427 -28.14 -24.93 3.03
C HIS A 427 -29.03 -23.72 2.69
N GLY A 428 -29.49 -23.65 1.44
CA GLY A 428 -30.40 -22.60 0.95
C GLY A 428 -29.76 -21.22 0.76
N LYS A 429 -28.45 -21.07 0.96
CA LYS A 429 -27.74 -19.81 0.74
C LYS A 429 -27.50 -19.55 -0.73
N ARG A 430 -27.75 -18.31 -1.17
CA ARG A 430 -27.28 -17.84 -2.48
C ARG A 430 -25.87 -17.28 -2.33
N VAL A 431 -25.06 -17.51 -3.36
CA VAL A 431 -23.68 -17.01 -3.41
C VAL A 431 -23.64 -15.85 -4.39
N LEU A 432 -23.47 -14.64 -3.86
CA LEU A 432 -23.30 -13.43 -4.65
C LEU A 432 -21.82 -13.06 -4.70
N ALA A 433 -21.35 -12.55 -5.84
CA ALA A 433 -19.99 -12.06 -6.00
C ALA A 433 -19.96 -10.74 -6.78
N GLN A 434 -19.01 -9.87 -6.45
CA GLN A 434 -18.87 -8.54 -7.08
C GLN A 434 -17.40 -8.21 -7.30
N ASP A 435 -17.03 -7.77 -8.51
CA ASP A 435 -15.75 -7.11 -8.75
C ASP A 435 -15.65 -5.87 -7.86
N LEU A 436 -14.60 -5.78 -7.05
CA LEU A 436 -14.39 -4.62 -6.18
C LEU A 436 -14.13 -3.34 -6.98
N ALA A 437 -13.79 -3.40 -8.28
CA ALA A 437 -13.68 -2.25 -9.17
C ALA A 437 -15.02 -1.81 -9.81
N GLY A 438 -16.08 -2.61 -9.65
CA GLY A 438 -17.41 -2.38 -10.21
C GLY A 438 -18.50 -2.18 -9.16
N ASP A 439 -19.71 -1.81 -9.59
CA ASP A 439 -20.82 -1.50 -8.68
C ASP A 439 -21.90 -2.59 -8.62
N GLU A 440 -21.80 -3.60 -9.48
CA GLU A 440 -22.80 -4.66 -9.62
C GLU A 440 -22.33 -5.99 -9.04
N ALA A 441 -23.18 -6.59 -8.20
CA ALA A 441 -23.06 -7.97 -7.79
C ALA A 441 -23.77 -8.90 -8.80
N VAL A 442 -23.23 -10.10 -8.96
CA VAL A 442 -23.80 -11.19 -9.76
C VAL A 442 -24.07 -12.40 -8.88
N ASP A 443 -25.13 -13.14 -9.20
CA ASP A 443 -25.42 -14.42 -8.57
C ASP A 443 -24.57 -15.51 -9.25
N ILE A 444 -23.71 -16.17 -8.47
CA ILE A 444 -22.84 -17.25 -8.92
C ILE A 444 -23.21 -18.59 -8.29
N THR A 445 -24.40 -18.72 -7.69
CA THR A 445 -24.84 -19.93 -7.00
C THR A 445 -24.75 -21.17 -7.89
N GLY A 446 -25.07 -21.03 -9.18
CA GLY A 446 -24.98 -22.12 -10.17
C GLY A 446 -23.56 -22.41 -10.69
N ASP A 447 -22.61 -21.53 -10.43
CA ASP A 447 -21.21 -21.65 -10.89
C ASP A 447 -20.28 -22.25 -9.83
N VAL A 448 -20.77 -22.46 -8.61
CA VAL A 448 -19.99 -22.90 -7.45
C VAL A 448 -20.58 -24.19 -6.89
N GLN A 449 -19.81 -24.89 -6.05
CA GLN A 449 -20.29 -26.11 -5.40
C GLN A 449 -20.44 -25.89 -3.91
N VAL A 450 -21.66 -26.04 -3.41
CA VAL A 450 -21.97 -26.04 -1.98
C VAL A 450 -22.20 -27.49 -1.53
N ARG A 451 -21.40 -27.96 -0.58
CA ARG A 451 -21.50 -29.32 0.00
C ARG A 451 -21.47 -29.25 1.52
N GLY A 452 -22.64 -29.25 2.15
CA GLY A 452 -22.76 -29.10 3.60
C GLY A 452 -22.10 -27.79 4.06
N LYS A 453 -20.95 -27.90 4.73
CA LYS A 453 -20.17 -26.77 5.28
C LYS A 453 -19.08 -26.23 4.35
N VAL A 454 -19.02 -26.71 3.11
CA VAL A 454 -17.95 -26.39 2.17
C VAL A 454 -18.50 -25.62 0.98
N LEU A 455 -17.89 -24.48 0.67
CA LEU A 455 -18.09 -23.75 -0.59
C LEU A 455 -16.82 -23.88 -1.43
N HIS A 456 -16.93 -24.49 -2.59
CA HIS A 456 -15.85 -24.59 -3.56
C HIS A 456 -16.08 -23.63 -4.73
N LEU A 457 -15.10 -22.76 -4.97
CA LEU A 457 -15.08 -21.71 -5.98
C LEU A 457 -14.00 -22.02 -7.03
N PRO A 458 -14.38 -22.37 -8.27
CA PRO A 458 -13.43 -22.53 -9.36
C PRO A 458 -12.70 -21.22 -9.67
N GLY A 459 -11.40 -21.31 -9.99
CA GLY A 459 -10.57 -20.15 -10.29
C GLY A 459 -11.04 -19.33 -11.50
N GLU A 460 -11.66 -20.00 -12.48
CA GLU A 460 -12.26 -19.34 -13.64
C GLU A 460 -13.44 -18.43 -13.26
N VAL A 461 -14.24 -18.81 -12.26
CA VAL A 461 -15.36 -18.01 -11.76
C VAL A 461 -14.82 -16.80 -11.01
N LEU A 462 -13.83 -17.00 -10.14
CA LEU A 462 -13.16 -15.92 -9.40
C LEU A 462 -12.55 -14.90 -10.36
N ARG A 463 -11.86 -15.35 -11.41
CA ARG A 463 -11.27 -14.48 -12.43
C ARG A 463 -12.34 -13.75 -13.25
N ARG A 464 -13.36 -14.47 -13.73
CA ARG A 464 -14.45 -13.90 -14.53
C ARG A 464 -15.18 -12.79 -13.78
N VAL A 465 -15.51 -13.01 -12.51
CA VAL A 465 -16.21 -12.01 -11.70
C VAL A 465 -15.26 -10.93 -11.23
N GLY A 466 -14.09 -11.27 -10.70
CA GLY A 466 -13.12 -10.33 -10.12
C GLY A 466 -12.41 -9.42 -11.14
N LEU A 467 -12.64 -9.63 -12.44
CA LEU A 467 -12.19 -8.75 -13.53
C LEU A 467 -13.37 -8.20 -14.36
N ARG A 468 -14.62 -8.38 -13.92
CA ARG A 468 -15.81 -7.99 -14.69
C ARG A 468 -15.85 -6.49 -15.00
N SER A 469 -15.23 -5.66 -14.16
CA SER A 469 -15.15 -4.21 -14.33
C SER A 469 -13.72 -3.71 -14.51
N ALA A 470 -12.84 -4.57 -15.01
CA ALA A 470 -11.47 -4.19 -15.33
C ALA A 470 -11.41 -3.11 -16.41
N THR A 471 -10.53 -2.14 -16.20
CA THR A 471 -10.19 -1.10 -17.16
C THR A 471 -9.49 -1.74 -18.36
N ALA A 472 -9.86 -1.34 -19.57
CA ALA A 472 -9.29 -1.91 -20.79
C ALA A 472 -7.75 -1.76 -20.83
N GLY A 473 -7.04 -2.88 -21.03
CA GLY A 473 -5.57 -2.92 -21.10
C GLY A 473 -4.85 -2.96 -19.75
N ASP A 474 -5.57 -2.85 -18.63
CA ASP A 474 -5.05 -3.06 -17.28
C ASP A 474 -4.76 -4.57 -17.05
N LEU A 475 -3.67 -4.86 -16.36
CA LEU A 475 -3.13 -6.20 -16.14
C LEU A 475 -3.42 -6.75 -14.74
N SER A 476 -4.13 -5.99 -13.91
CA SER A 476 -4.41 -6.30 -12.50
C SER A 476 -4.90 -7.73 -12.30
N SER A 477 -4.42 -8.36 -11.22
CA SER A 477 -4.98 -9.62 -10.75
C SER A 477 -6.42 -9.41 -10.22
N PRO A 478 -7.31 -10.44 -10.29
CA PRO A 478 -8.70 -10.30 -9.85
C PRO A 478 -8.80 -9.91 -8.37
N GLY A 479 -9.82 -9.13 -8.04
CA GLY A 479 -10.16 -8.80 -6.66
C GLY A 479 -11.68 -8.62 -6.53
N LEU A 480 -12.29 -9.45 -5.71
CA LEU A 480 -13.74 -9.53 -5.57
C LEU A 480 -14.17 -9.67 -4.11
N VAL A 481 -15.44 -9.39 -3.87
CA VAL A 481 -16.12 -9.71 -2.62
C VAL A 481 -17.21 -10.74 -2.89
N ILE A 482 -17.34 -11.71 -1.98
CA ILE A 482 -18.37 -12.75 -1.97
C ILE A 482 -19.28 -12.53 -0.75
N ALA A 483 -20.58 -12.70 -0.94
CA ALA A 483 -21.57 -12.68 0.13
C ALA A 483 -22.47 -13.92 0.05
N LEU A 484 -22.82 -14.46 1.22
CA LEU A 484 -23.76 -15.56 1.37
C LEU A 484 -25.07 -15.01 1.92
N VAL A 485 -26.12 -14.97 1.10
CA VAL A 485 -27.42 -14.39 1.47
C VAL A 485 -28.45 -15.47 1.75
#